data_AF-A0A7W7HEN8-F1
#
_entry.id   AF-A0A7W7HEN8-F1
#
_cell.length_a   1.000
_cell.length_b   1.000
_cell.length_c   1.000
_cell.angle_alpha   90.00
_cell.angle_beta   90.00
_cell.angle_gamma   90.00
#
_symmetry.space_group_name_H-M   'P 1'
#
loop_
_entity.id
_entity.type
_entity.pdbx_description
1 polymer ?
#
loop_
_entity_poly.entity_id
_entity_poly.type
_entity_poly.pdbx_seq_one_letter_code
_entity_poly.pdbx_strand_id
1 'polypeptide(L)' 'MASDDAADRLAQVAAQLAARVREYGAEANGTWLRHQLPDPADRWRLIFVLAAAVPIDRPWLDLTAWTRGDT' A
#
# COMPACT_ATOMS: atom_id res chain seq x y z
N MET A 1 -20.01 10.64 -5.88
CA MET A 1 -20.55 9.27 -6.06
C MET A 1 -19.52 8.35 -6.71
N ALA A 2 -19.30 8.34 -8.04
CA ALA A 2 -18.29 7.44 -8.64
C ALA A 2 -16.83 7.70 -8.18
N SER A 3 -16.50 8.93 -7.78
CA SER A 3 -15.19 9.28 -7.22
C SER A 3 -14.96 8.72 -5.81
N ASP A 4 -16.02 8.67 -5.00
CA ASP A 4 -15.95 8.29 -3.60
C ASP A 4 -15.79 6.77 -3.49
N ASP A 5 -16.53 6.03 -4.33
CA ASP A 5 -16.37 4.57 -4.46
C ASP A 5 -14.94 4.18 -4.91
N ALA A 6 -14.32 4.97 -5.79
CA ALA A 6 -12.95 4.74 -6.24
C ALA A 6 -11.92 5.03 -5.15
N ALA A 7 -12.11 6.11 -4.38
CA ALA A 7 -11.24 6.46 -3.27
C ALA A 7 -11.32 5.42 -2.13
N ASP A 8 -12.54 4.99 -1.79
CA ASP A 8 -12.78 3.95 -0.78
C ASP A 8 -12.18 2.61 -1.20
N ARG A 9 -12.30 2.26 -2.49
CA ARG A 9 -11.65 1.07 -3.04
C ARG A 9 -10.13 1.14 -2.91
N LEU A 10 -9.51 2.27 -3.23
CA LEU A 10 -8.07 2.46 -3.09
C LEU A 10 -7.63 2.40 -1.62
N ALA A 11 -8.38 3.01 -0.69
CA ALA A 11 -8.12 2.94 0.73
C ALA A 11 -8.19 1.49 1.26
N GLN A 12 -9.18 0.73 0.81
CA GLN A 12 -9.32 -0.69 1.15
C GLN A 12 -8.13 -1.51 0.66
N VAL A 13 -7.70 -1.31 -0.59
CA VAL A 13 -6.53 -2.00 -1.16
C VAL A 13 -5.24 -1.57 -0.45
N ALA A 14 -5.10 -0.30 -0.06
CA ALA A 14 -3.96 0.21 0.69
C ALA A 14 -3.82 -0.48 2.05
N ALA A 15 -4.91 -0.61 2.80
CA ALA A 15 -4.92 -1.30 4.09
C ALA A 15 -4.55 -2.79 3.95
N GLN A 16 -5.09 -3.47 2.94
CA GLN A 16 -4.74 -4.87 2.66
C GLN A 16 -3.27 -5.02 2.26
N LEU A 17 -2.75 -4.13 1.42
CA LEU A 17 -1.34 -4.14 1.03
C LEU A 17 -0.43 -3.94 2.25
N ALA A 18 -0.74 -2.98 3.13
CA ALA A 18 0.01 -2.70 4.34
C ALA A 18 0.06 -3.90 5.31
N ALA A 19 -0.99 -4.72 5.35
CA ALA A 19 -0.98 -5.99 6.08
C ALA A 19 -0.11 -7.04 5.38
N ARG A 20 -0.31 -7.24 4.06
CA ARG A 20 0.36 -8.27 3.27
C ARG A 20 1.88 -8.11 3.20
N VAL A 21 2.40 -6.88 3.20
CA VAL A 21 3.86 -6.66 3.12
C VAL A 21 4.63 -7.20 4.31
N ARG A 22 3.95 -7.50 5.43
CA ARG A 22 4.56 -8.16 6.61
C ARG A 22 4.69 -9.67 6.44
N GLU A 23 3.86 -10.28 5.61
CA GLU A 23 3.74 -11.75 5.49
C GLU A 23 4.30 -12.29 4.18
N TYR A 24 4.27 -11.49 3.12
CA TYR A 24 4.60 -11.91 1.77
C TYR A 24 5.72 -11.06 1.15
N GLY A 25 6.55 -11.68 0.32
CA GLY A 25 7.60 -11.00 -0.43
C GLY A 25 7.08 -10.08 -1.54
N ALA A 26 7.99 -9.24 -2.06
CA ALA A 26 7.67 -8.21 -3.05
C ALA A 26 7.00 -8.75 -4.33
N GLU A 27 7.45 -9.90 -4.85
CA GLU A 27 6.89 -10.48 -6.08
C GLU A 27 5.44 -10.95 -5.90
N ALA A 28 5.16 -11.68 -4.81
CA ALA A 28 3.82 -12.15 -4.49
C ALA A 28 2.84 -10.98 -4.28
N ASN A 29 3.28 -9.92 -3.59
CA ASN A 29 2.51 -8.70 -3.41
C ASN A 29 2.31 -7.94 -4.73
N GLY A 30 3.32 -7.87 -5.58
CA GLY A 30 3.22 -7.26 -6.91
C GLY A 30 2.19 -7.98 -7.80
N THR A 31 2.17 -9.30 -7.79
CA THR A 31 1.20 -10.11 -8.53
C THR A 31 -0.22 -9.91 -7.98
N TRP A 32 -0.39 -10.00 -6.65
CA TRP A 32 -1.68 -9.72 -6.02
C TRP A 32 -2.19 -8.31 -6.35
N LEU A 33 -1.32 -7.29 -6.30
CA LEU A 33 -1.68 -5.91 -6.55
C LEU A 33 -2.15 -5.68 -7.99
N ARG A 34 -1.48 -6.31 -8.97
CA ARG A 34 -1.92 -6.26 -10.39
C ARG A 34 -3.30 -6.89 -10.60
N HIS A 35 -3.68 -7.88 -9.79
CA HIS A 35 -5.03 -8.44 -9.82
C HIS A 35 -6.07 -7.53 -9.17
N GLN A 36 -5.73 -6.88 -8.05
CA GLN A 36 -6.67 -5.98 -7.36
C GLN A 36 -6.88 -4.65 -8.08
N LEU A 37 -5.82 -4.11 -8.67
CA LEU A 37 -5.81 -2.87 -9.44
C LEU A 37 -5.20 -3.16 -10.82
N PRO A 38 -5.99 -3.64 -11.80
CA PRO A 38 -5.50 -3.96 -13.15
C PRO A 38 -5.03 -2.71 -13.91
N ASP A 39 -5.64 -1.55 -13.65
CA ASP A 39 -5.25 -0.28 -14.26
C ASP A 39 -3.93 0.27 -13.66
N PRO A 40 -2.89 0.52 -14.48
CA PRO A 40 -1.69 1.24 -14.05
C PRO A 40 -1.95 2.59 -13.37
N ALA A 41 -2.98 3.34 -13.80
CA ALA A 41 -3.29 4.65 -13.23
C ALA A 41 -3.75 4.53 -11.76
N ASP A 42 -4.51 3.49 -11.43
CA ASP A 42 -4.96 3.24 -10.05
C ASP A 42 -3.79 2.81 -9.16
N ARG A 43 -2.84 2.03 -9.69
CA ARG A 43 -1.61 1.71 -8.95
C ARG A 43 -0.77 2.96 -8.68
N TRP A 44 -0.75 3.93 -9.60
CA TRP A 44 -0.11 5.23 -9.37
C TRP A 44 -0.83 6.04 -8.29
N ARG A 45 -2.17 6.10 -8.34
CA ARG A 45 -2.99 6.77 -7.30
C ARG A 45 -2.80 6.15 -5.92
N LEU A 46 -2.69 4.82 -5.84
CA LEU A 46 -2.46 4.10 -4.58
C LEU A 46 -1.19 4.58 -3.86
N ILE A 47 -0.13 4.95 -4.59
CA ILE A 47 1.11 5.45 -4.00
C ILE A 47 0.84 6.73 -3.17
N PHE A 48 -0.01 7.63 -3.66
CA PHE A 48 -0.36 8.85 -2.93
C PHE A 48 -1.23 8.58 -1.71
N VAL A 49 -2.14 7.59 -1.80
CA VAL A 49 -2.94 7.14 -0.64
C VAL A 49 -2.04 6.59 0.45
N LEU A 50 -1.08 5.73 0.08
CA LEU A 50 -0.11 5.17 1.03
C LEU A 50 0.79 6.27 1.62
N ALA A 51 1.27 7.21 0.80
CA ALA A 51 2.10 8.32 1.25
C ALA A 51 1.37 9.22 2.26
N ALA A 52 0.08 9.50 2.03
CA ALA A 52 -0.74 10.28 2.95
C ALA A 52 -0.97 9.58 4.29
N ALA A 53 -0.85 8.25 4.35
CA ALA A 53 -1.00 7.48 5.58
C ALA A 53 0.31 7.35 6.39
N VAL A 54 1.46 7.78 5.84
CA VAL A 54 2.75 7.70 6.54
C VAL A 54 2.79 8.76 7.66
N PRO A 55 3.08 8.37 8.91
CA PRO A 55 3.32 9.34 9.98
C PRO A 55 4.56 10.18 9.66
N ILE A 56 4.36 11.45 9.30
CA ILE A 56 5.45 12.37 8.93
C ILE A 56 6.31 12.82 10.13
N ASP A 57 5.83 12.55 11.34
CA ASP A 57 6.44 12.90 12.62
C ASP A 57 7.42 11.84 13.15
N ARG A 58 7.60 10.72 12.43
CA ARG A 58 8.47 9.61 12.85
C ARG A 58 9.69 9.44 11.93
N PRO A 59 10.86 9.04 12.47
CA PRO A 59 12.02 8.71 11.67
C PRO A 59 11.72 7.59 10.66
N TRP A 60 12.16 7.78 9.41
CA TRP A 60 11.97 6.80 8.33
C TRP A 60 12.55 5.42 8.66
N LEU A 61 13.66 5.37 9.41
CA LEU A 61 14.29 4.13 9.83
C LEU A 61 13.35 3.29 10.71
N ASP A 62 12.59 3.93 11.60
CA ASP A 62 11.66 3.25 12.51
C ASP A 62 10.45 2.72 11.73
N LEU A 63 9.95 3.51 10.78
CA LEU A 63 8.83 3.14 9.90
C LEU A 63 9.16 1.97 8.95
N THR A 64 10.44 1.79 8.64
CA THR A 64 10.93 0.77 7.69
C THR A 64 11.67 -0.39 8.33
N ALA A 65 11.75 -0.46 9.67
CA ALA A 65 12.47 -1.51 10.39
C ALA A 65 12.02 -2.94 9.99
N TRP A 66 10.72 -3.11 9.71
CA TRP A 66 10.15 -4.39 9.24
C TRP A 66 10.74 -4.89 7.92
N THR A 67 11.32 -4.02 7.10
CA THR A 67 11.98 -4.42 5.83
C THR A 67 13.36 -5.04 6.05
N ARG A 68 13.93 -4.91 7.25
CA ARG A 68 15.29 -5.39 7.60
C ARG A 68 15.28 -6.73 8.34
N GLY A 69 14.11 -7.20 8.78
CA GLY A 69 13.96 -8.46 9.49
C GLY A 69 14.20 -8.39 11.01
N ASP A 70 14.24 -7.19 11.60
CA ASP A 70 14.52 -6.98 13.03
C ASP A 70 13.28 -7.16 13.95
N THR A 71 12.25 -7.89 13.52
CA THR A 71 11.01 -8.13 14.30
C THR A 71 11.04 -9.40 15.12
#